data_AF-A0A162IVG4-F1
#
_entry.id   AF-A0A162IVG4-F1
#
_cell.length_a   1.000
_cell.length_b   1.000
_cell.length_c   1.000
_cell.angle_alpha   90.00
_cell.angle_beta   90.00
_cell.angle_gamma   90.00
#
_symmetry.space_group_name_H-M   'P 1'
#
loop_
_entity.id
_entity.type
_entity.pdbx_description
1 polymer ?
#
loop_
_entity_poly.entity_id
_entity_poly.type
_entity_poly.pdbx_seq_one_letter_code
_entity_poly.pdbx_strand_id
1 'polypeptide(L)'
;MSFHVFGNWLVEKSGFTVNYVGTSVAGTLVEAYSRQATLALKEEFHRVGRQDRAILPQFTDFRDLSVQHDQSAQKHAGIENALVCATQLCKYIRYASQRLNILLQAKEDSFFEKSSYAEPANKNKHFVAFGIGGFAALAAATSDTPAAVVSNAVRATLLAFRLGTFVDSMAKNIMHLDTETAGSDSWAYEFAVTKDHALPLLARFYEENVSQQEVQIELRKMSNPVI
;
A
#
# COMPACT_ATOMS: atom_id res chain seq x y z
N MET A 1 0.90 0.93 24.94
CA MET A 1 0.67 1.72 23.72
C MET A 1 1.51 1.15 22.59
N SER A 2 0.92 0.77 21.46
CA SER A 2 1.65 0.24 20.29
C SER A 2 1.32 1.01 19.02
N PHE A 3 2.35 1.40 18.27
CA PHE A 3 2.21 2.06 16.98
C PHE A 3 2.39 1.05 15.85
N HIS A 4 1.47 1.07 14.91
CA HIS A 4 1.55 0.32 13.66
C HIS A 4 1.72 1.32 12.52
N VAL A 5 2.87 1.27 11.86
CA VAL A 5 3.25 2.23 10.82
C VAL A 5 3.14 1.57 9.46
N PHE A 6 2.39 2.20 8.56
CA PHE A 6 2.13 1.74 7.19
C PHE A 6 2.76 2.73 6.20
N GLY A 7 3.64 2.23 5.34
CA GLY A 7 4.47 3.04 4.45
C GLY A 7 3.82 3.35 3.10
N ASN A 8 4.57 4.03 2.25
CA ASN A 8 4.23 4.23 0.83
C ASN A 8 5.22 3.48 -0.08
N TRP A 9 4.96 3.44 -1.38
CA TRP A 9 5.82 2.82 -2.40
C TRP A 9 7.29 3.27 -2.34
N LEU A 10 7.56 4.51 -1.93
CA LEU A 10 8.92 5.04 -1.76
C LEU A 10 9.77 4.26 -0.74
N VAL A 11 9.13 3.63 0.25
CA VAL A 11 9.78 2.88 1.33
C VAL A 11 9.79 1.37 1.04
N GLU A 12 8.85 0.87 0.24
CA GLU A 12 8.70 -0.54 -0.12
C GLU A 12 9.03 -0.77 -1.61
N LYS A 13 10.24 -0.36 -2.04
CA LYS A 13 10.71 -0.49 -3.43
C LYS A 13 11.08 -1.92 -3.85
N SER A 14 11.25 -2.84 -2.90
CA SER A 14 11.42 -4.26 -3.21
C SER A 14 10.04 -4.89 -3.34
N GLY A 15 9.79 -5.57 -4.47
CA GLY A 15 8.51 -6.16 -4.84
C GLY A 15 7.87 -7.09 -3.79
N PHE A 16 6.79 -7.76 -4.15
CA PHE A 16 6.01 -8.54 -3.19
C PHE A 16 6.85 -9.66 -2.52
N THR A 17 7.30 -9.44 -1.28
CA THR A 17 8.30 -10.26 -0.58
C THR A 17 7.70 -11.22 0.46
N VAL A 18 6.37 -11.40 0.46
CA VAL A 18 5.72 -12.24 1.46
C VAL A 18 5.91 -13.72 1.12
N ASN A 19 6.63 -14.42 1.98
CA ASN A 19 6.68 -15.88 1.99
C ASN A 19 5.49 -16.45 2.76
N TYR A 20 4.79 -17.43 2.20
CA TYR A 20 3.60 -18.07 2.78
C TYR A 20 3.90 -19.30 3.65
N VAL A 21 5.18 -19.54 3.98
CA VAL A 21 5.61 -20.84 4.48
C VAL A 21 5.11 -21.12 5.90
N GLY A 22 4.29 -22.16 6.05
CA GLY A 22 3.98 -22.83 7.31
C GLY A 22 2.48 -23.14 7.52
N THR A 23 2.19 -24.26 8.18
CA THR A 23 0.81 -24.73 8.54
C THR A 23 0.19 -23.95 9.72
N SER A 24 0.78 -22.83 10.12
CA SER A 24 0.27 -22.02 11.25
C SER A 24 -1.00 -21.26 10.87
N VAL A 25 -1.86 -20.94 11.85
CA VAL A 25 -3.06 -20.08 11.66
C VAL A 25 -2.71 -18.77 10.95
N ALA A 26 -1.55 -18.18 11.27
CA ALA A 26 -1.05 -16.99 10.61
C ALA A 26 -0.73 -17.23 9.12
N GLY A 27 -0.19 -18.39 8.77
CA GLY A 27 0.02 -18.82 7.39
C GLY A 27 -1.31 -18.96 6.65
N THR A 28 -2.27 -19.67 7.25
CA THR A 28 -3.61 -19.90 6.67
C THR A 28 -4.36 -18.60 6.40
N LEU A 29 -4.34 -17.63 7.31
CA LEU A 29 -5.03 -16.35 7.11
C LEU A 29 -4.37 -15.49 6.04
N VAL A 30 -3.03 -15.47 5.97
CA VAL A 30 -2.31 -14.76 4.92
C VAL A 30 -2.55 -15.39 3.55
N GLU A 31 -2.57 -16.71 3.47
CA GLU A 31 -2.89 -17.45 2.24
C GLU A 31 -4.34 -17.22 1.81
N ALA A 32 -5.29 -17.30 2.75
CA ALA A 32 -6.70 -17.02 2.48
C ALA A 32 -6.92 -15.60 1.97
N TYR A 33 -6.23 -14.61 2.56
CA TYR A 33 -6.22 -13.23 2.07
C TYR A 33 -5.63 -13.14 0.66
N SER A 34 -4.43 -13.68 0.45
CA SER A 34 -3.74 -13.59 -0.83
C SER A 34 -4.56 -14.19 -1.97
N ARG A 35 -5.16 -15.36 -1.75
CA ARG A 35 -6.05 -16.01 -2.71
C ARG A 35 -7.29 -15.17 -3.01
N GLN A 36 -7.99 -14.68 -1.99
CA GLN A 36 -9.20 -13.87 -2.17
C GLN A 36 -8.90 -12.55 -2.88
N ALA A 37 -7.83 -11.87 -2.49
CA ALA A 37 -7.45 -10.61 -3.10
C ALA A 37 -6.94 -10.78 -4.53
N THR A 38 -6.22 -11.88 -4.82
CA THR A 38 -5.83 -12.26 -6.19
C THR A 38 -7.06 -12.45 -7.09
N LEU A 39 -8.05 -13.22 -6.65
CA LEU A 39 -9.28 -13.45 -7.41
C LEU A 39 -10.04 -12.15 -7.64
N ALA A 40 -10.22 -11.36 -6.58
CA ALA A 40 -10.91 -10.09 -6.67
C ALA A 40 -10.18 -9.09 -7.58
N LEU A 41 -8.85 -9.08 -7.57
CA LEU A 41 -8.05 -8.22 -8.44
C LEU A 41 -8.16 -8.66 -9.91
N LYS A 42 -8.20 -9.97 -10.19
CA LYS A 42 -8.46 -10.49 -11.54
C LYS A 42 -9.83 -10.07 -12.06
N GLU A 43 -10.86 -10.15 -11.22
CA GLU A 43 -12.20 -9.63 -11.57
C GLU A 43 -12.15 -8.12 -11.85
N GLU A 44 -11.39 -7.37 -11.06
CA GLU A 44 -11.22 -5.94 -11.26
C GLU A 44 -10.49 -5.62 -12.57
N PHE A 45 -9.45 -6.38 -12.94
CA PHE A 45 -8.75 -6.25 -14.22
C PHE A 45 -9.69 -6.42 -15.42
N HIS A 46 -10.71 -7.27 -15.30
CA HIS A 46 -11.72 -7.44 -16.35
C HIS A 46 -12.65 -6.23 -16.50
N ARG A 47 -12.80 -5.41 -15.46
CA ARG A 47 -13.66 -4.21 -15.44
C ARG A 47 -12.94 -2.94 -15.88
N VAL A 48 -11.61 -2.97 -15.95
CA VAL A 48 -10.80 -1.85 -16.44
C VAL A 48 -11.07 -1.60 -17.93
N GLY A 49 -10.99 -0.33 -18.35
CA GLY A 49 -11.19 0.07 -19.75
C GLY A 49 -10.22 -0.63 -20.71
N ARG A 50 -10.59 -0.73 -22.00
CA ARG A 50 -9.84 -1.51 -23.00
C ARG A 50 -8.37 -1.10 -23.13
N GLN A 51 -8.08 0.19 -23.04
CA GLN A 51 -6.72 0.73 -23.17
C GLN A 51 -5.82 0.28 -22.01
N ASP A 52 -6.25 0.49 -20.77
CA ASP A 52 -5.49 0.07 -19.59
C ASP A 52 -5.44 -1.47 -19.48
N ARG A 53 -6.45 -2.20 -19.96
CA ARG A 53 -6.44 -3.67 -19.97
C ARG A 53 -5.33 -4.26 -20.85
N ALA A 54 -4.88 -3.56 -21.90
CA ALA A 54 -3.82 -4.05 -22.79
C ALA A 54 -2.44 -4.12 -22.11
N ILE A 55 -2.23 -3.34 -21.04
CA ILE A 55 -0.95 -3.24 -20.32
C ILE A 55 -0.96 -4.03 -19.01
N LEU A 56 -2.11 -4.63 -18.63
CA LEU A 56 -2.22 -5.47 -17.44
C LEU A 56 -1.67 -6.87 -17.71
N PRO A 57 -0.69 -7.35 -16.93
CA PRO A 57 -0.15 -8.68 -17.11
C PRO A 57 -1.16 -9.75 -16.70
N GLN A 58 -1.04 -10.94 -17.30
CA GLN A 58 -1.64 -12.13 -16.71
C GLN A 58 -0.80 -12.58 -15.52
N PHE A 59 -1.44 -13.02 -14.45
CA PHE A 59 -0.76 -13.46 -13.25
C PHE A 59 -1.55 -14.57 -12.54
N THR A 60 -0.84 -15.40 -11.81
CA THR A 60 -1.41 -16.49 -11.01
C THR A 60 -1.69 -16.03 -9.58
N ASP A 61 -0.74 -15.34 -8.95
CA ASP A 61 -0.79 -14.79 -7.60
C ASP A 61 -0.04 -13.44 -7.49
N PHE A 62 0.00 -12.83 -6.30
CA PHE A 62 0.70 -11.55 -6.10
C PHE A 62 2.21 -11.58 -6.35
N ARG A 63 2.87 -12.73 -6.18
CA ARG A 63 4.31 -12.86 -6.45
C ARG A 63 4.55 -12.82 -7.95
N ASP A 64 3.78 -13.61 -8.70
CA ASP A 64 3.80 -13.59 -10.16
C ASP A 64 3.46 -12.19 -10.68
N LEU A 65 2.39 -11.56 -10.16
CA LEU A 65 2.02 -10.17 -10.51
C LEU A 65 3.18 -9.18 -10.31
N SER A 66 3.89 -9.28 -9.17
CA SER A 66 5.06 -8.43 -8.91
C SER A 66 6.17 -8.65 -9.94
N VAL A 67 6.49 -9.91 -10.26
CA VAL A 67 7.54 -10.23 -11.24
C VAL A 67 7.15 -9.74 -12.63
N GLN A 68 5.92 -10.00 -13.08
CA GLN A 68 5.44 -9.55 -14.39
C GLN A 68 5.42 -8.02 -14.48
N HIS A 69 4.98 -7.34 -13.43
CA HIS A 69 4.97 -5.88 -13.37
C HIS A 69 6.38 -5.31 -13.37
N ASP A 70 7.32 -5.92 -12.63
CA ASP A 70 8.73 -5.53 -12.61
C ASP A 70 9.39 -5.66 -13.99
N GLN A 71 9.03 -6.69 -14.74
CA GLN A 71 9.53 -6.95 -16.11
C GLN A 71 8.81 -6.14 -17.19
N SER A 72 7.61 -5.62 -16.92
CA SER A 72 6.86 -4.82 -17.89
C SER A 72 7.59 -3.52 -18.22
N ALA A 73 7.70 -3.22 -19.51
CA ALA A 73 8.23 -1.95 -20.01
C ALA A 73 7.36 -0.77 -19.59
N GLN A 74 6.05 -0.99 -19.44
CA GLN A 74 5.11 0.01 -18.98
C GLN A 74 4.66 -0.31 -17.55
N LYS A 75 4.93 0.62 -16.64
CA LYS A 75 4.49 0.53 -15.24
C LYS A 75 3.05 0.99 -15.13
N HIS A 76 2.25 0.24 -14.38
CA HIS A 76 0.86 0.57 -14.08
C HIS A 76 0.72 0.92 -12.59
N ALA A 77 0.42 2.18 -12.28
CA ALA A 77 0.37 2.68 -10.89
C ALA A 77 -0.66 1.94 -10.01
N GLY A 78 -1.78 1.48 -10.60
CA GLY A 78 -2.74 0.60 -9.91
C GLY A 78 -2.11 -0.70 -9.39
N ILE A 79 -1.23 -1.34 -10.15
CA ILE A 79 -0.58 -2.58 -9.74
C ILE A 79 0.41 -2.31 -8.61
N GLU A 80 1.20 -1.25 -8.71
CA GLU A 80 2.15 -0.84 -7.67
C GLU A 80 1.45 -0.59 -6.34
N ASN A 81 0.38 0.21 -6.38
CA ASN A 81 -0.41 0.52 -5.19
C ASN A 81 -1.03 -0.74 -4.57
N ALA A 82 -1.56 -1.64 -5.41
CA ALA A 82 -2.13 -2.90 -4.94
C ALA A 82 -1.07 -3.80 -4.27
N LEU A 83 0.11 -3.95 -4.87
CA LEU A 83 1.20 -4.78 -4.35
C LEU A 83 1.78 -4.25 -3.04
N VAL A 84 1.97 -2.93 -2.92
CA VAL A 84 2.41 -2.27 -1.68
C VAL A 84 1.37 -2.49 -0.58
N CYS A 85 0.10 -2.19 -0.86
CA CYS A 85 -0.99 -2.39 0.10
C CYS A 85 -1.07 -3.87 0.54
N ALA A 86 -0.98 -4.81 -0.41
CA ALA A 86 -1.07 -6.23 -0.13
C ALA A 86 0.10 -6.77 0.67
N THR A 87 1.31 -6.26 0.43
CA THR A 87 2.51 -6.61 1.20
C THR A 87 2.36 -6.19 2.66
N GLN A 88 1.90 -4.96 2.91
CA GLN A 88 1.70 -4.46 4.27
C GLN A 88 0.59 -5.21 5.01
N LEU A 89 -0.51 -5.53 4.31
CA LEU A 89 -1.62 -6.29 4.90
C LEU A 89 -1.23 -7.73 5.21
N CYS A 90 -0.47 -8.40 4.34
CA CYS A 90 0.10 -9.71 4.65
C CYS A 90 0.98 -9.69 5.92
N LYS A 91 1.88 -8.70 6.03
CA LYS A 91 2.74 -8.51 7.21
C LYS A 91 1.89 -8.30 8.47
N TYR A 92 0.85 -7.46 8.38
CA TYR A 92 -0.03 -7.15 9.50
C TYR A 92 -0.91 -8.34 9.91
N ILE A 93 -1.52 -9.06 8.96
CA ILE A 93 -2.33 -10.25 9.24
C ILE A 93 -1.49 -11.30 9.96
N ARG A 94 -0.25 -11.54 9.50
CA ARG A 94 0.68 -12.46 10.16
C ARG A 94 0.94 -12.04 11.59
N TYR A 95 1.32 -10.77 11.79
CA TYR A 95 1.56 -10.21 13.12
C TYR A 95 0.34 -10.34 14.04
N ALA A 96 -0.83 -9.93 13.57
CA ALA A 96 -2.07 -9.94 14.35
C ALA A 96 -2.48 -11.37 14.76
N SER A 97 -2.28 -12.33 13.85
CA SER A 97 -2.58 -13.75 14.09
C SER A 97 -1.61 -14.38 15.08
N GLN A 98 -0.31 -14.12 14.95
CA GLN A 98 0.70 -14.59 15.90
C GLN A 98 0.46 -14.00 17.29
N ARG A 99 0.13 -12.71 17.36
CA ARG A 99 -0.19 -12.04 18.63
C ARG A 99 -1.43 -12.65 19.29
N LEU A 100 -2.46 -12.98 18.53
CA LEU A 100 -3.65 -13.64 19.06
C LEU A 100 -3.31 -15.03 19.63
N ASN A 101 -2.52 -15.84 18.91
CA ASN A 101 -2.13 -17.17 19.38
C ASN A 101 -1.35 -17.11 20.70
N ILE A 102 -0.40 -16.19 20.85
CA ILE A 102 0.35 -15.99 22.09
C ILE A 102 -0.60 -15.64 23.25
N LEU A 103 -1.59 -14.78 23.01
CA LEU A 103 -2.57 -14.40 24.02
C LEU A 103 -3.52 -15.53 24.40
N LEU A 104 -3.80 -16.46 23.47
CA LEU A 104 -4.63 -17.64 23.75
C LEU A 104 -3.85 -18.68 24.56
N GLN A 105 -2.59 -18.95 24.20
CA GLN A 105 -1.73 -19.88 24.94
C GLN A 105 -1.48 -19.41 26.38
N ALA A 106 -1.21 -18.11 26.57
CA ALA A 106 -1.04 -17.53 27.90
C ALA A 106 -2.28 -17.67 28.80
N LYS A 107 -3.49 -17.80 28.23
CA LYS A 107 -4.73 -18.04 28.97
C LYS A 107 -4.91 -19.51 29.37
N GLU A 108 -4.40 -20.44 28.56
CA GLU A 108 -4.47 -21.88 28.85
C GLU A 108 -3.48 -22.27 29.94
N ASP A 109 -2.31 -21.62 30.00
CA ASP A 109 -1.30 -21.87 31.02
C ASP A 109 -1.61 -21.21 32.39
N SER A 110 -2.48 -20.19 32.43
CA SER A 110 -2.90 -19.52 33.67
C SER A 110 -4.25 -20.04 34.18
N PHE A 111 -4.22 -21.01 35.11
CA PHE A 111 -5.44 -21.56 35.76
C PHE A 111 -6.15 -20.58 36.72
N PHE A 112 -5.70 -19.32 36.84
CA PHE A 112 -6.25 -18.35 37.79
C PHE A 112 -6.54 -16.98 37.15
N GLU A 113 -7.71 -16.46 37.53
CA GLU A 113 -8.28 -15.13 37.26
C GLU A 113 -8.75 -14.79 35.83
N LYS A 114 -10.04 -15.11 35.61
CA LYS A 114 -10.95 -14.31 34.78
C LYS A 114 -11.06 -12.88 35.33
N SER A 115 -10.08 -12.01 35.10
CA SER A 115 -10.31 -10.57 35.21
C SER A 115 -9.23 -9.76 34.47
N SER A 116 -9.69 -8.77 33.69
CA SER A 116 -8.91 -7.59 33.26
C SER A 116 -7.97 -7.65 32.04
N TYR A 117 -8.15 -8.57 31.08
CA TYR A 117 -7.62 -8.39 29.70
C TYR A 117 -8.69 -8.43 28.61
N ALA A 118 -9.95 -8.18 28.99
CA ALA A 118 -10.99 -7.68 28.09
C ALA A 118 -10.88 -6.15 27.89
N GLU A 119 -9.67 -5.59 27.97
CA GLU A 119 -9.39 -4.35 27.25
C GLU A 119 -9.60 -4.69 25.77
N PRO A 120 -10.50 -4.01 25.04
CA PRO A 120 -10.61 -4.22 23.60
C PRO A 120 -9.21 -4.11 23.05
N ALA A 121 -8.78 -5.12 22.27
CA ALA A 121 -7.43 -5.16 21.69
C ALA A 121 -7.09 -3.90 20.86
N ASN A 122 -8.04 -2.98 20.68
CA ASN A 122 -7.95 -1.70 20.02
C ASN A 122 -7.73 -0.47 20.93
N LYS A 123 -7.94 -0.51 22.26
CA LYS A 123 -7.86 0.71 23.10
C LYS A 123 -6.45 1.31 23.22
N ASN A 124 -5.41 0.56 22.86
CA ASN A 124 -4.01 0.96 22.99
C ASN A 124 -3.19 0.83 21.68
N LYS A 125 -3.88 0.69 20.54
CA LYS A 125 -3.26 0.62 19.21
C LYS A 125 -3.44 1.94 18.47
N HIS A 126 -2.34 2.48 17.96
CA HIS A 126 -2.35 3.65 17.10
C HIS A 126 -1.86 3.27 15.71
N PHE A 127 -2.58 3.71 14.69
CA PHE A 127 -2.27 3.44 13.29
C PHE A 127 -1.78 4.73 12.64
N VAL A 128 -0.57 4.69 12.08
CA VAL A 128 0.05 5.80 11.36
C VAL A 128 0.30 5.34 9.94
N ALA A 129 -0.01 6.18 8.96
CA ALA A 129 0.08 5.80 7.56
C ALA A 129 0.63 6.92 6.68
N PHE A 130 1.33 6.52 5.62
CA PHE A 130 1.82 7.42 4.58
C PHE A 130 1.35 6.94 3.21
N GLY A 131 0.82 7.84 2.39
CA GLY A 131 0.38 7.52 1.02
C GLY A 131 -0.54 6.30 0.98
N ILE A 132 -0.21 5.32 0.14
CA ILE A 132 -1.06 4.15 -0.08
C ILE A 132 -1.23 3.24 1.17
N GLY A 133 -0.29 3.33 2.13
CA GLY A 133 -0.40 2.64 3.41
C GLY A 133 -1.64 3.04 4.21
N GLY A 134 -2.30 4.15 3.87
CA GLY A 134 -3.57 4.57 4.47
C GLY A 134 -4.66 3.51 4.36
N PHE A 135 -4.76 2.80 3.22
CA PHE A 135 -5.73 1.72 3.05
C PHE A 135 -5.42 0.52 3.94
N ALA A 136 -4.13 0.17 4.06
CA ALA A 136 -3.69 -0.94 4.91
C ALA A 136 -3.93 -0.63 6.40
N ALA A 137 -3.60 0.59 6.83
CA ALA A 137 -3.88 1.08 8.18
C ALA A 137 -5.38 1.11 8.48
N LEU A 138 -6.21 1.58 7.55
CA LEU A 138 -7.66 1.62 7.72
C LEU A 138 -8.26 0.22 7.87
N ALA A 139 -7.85 -0.73 7.02
CA ALA A 139 -8.30 -2.12 7.14
C ALA A 139 -7.88 -2.73 8.49
N ALA A 140 -6.67 -2.43 8.97
CA ALA A 140 -6.20 -2.88 10.26
C ALA A 140 -6.98 -2.25 11.43
N ALA A 141 -7.22 -0.94 11.39
CA ALA A 141 -7.89 -0.18 12.45
C ALA A 141 -9.38 -0.55 12.60
N THR A 142 -10.05 -0.86 11.48
CA THR A 142 -11.48 -1.20 11.43
C THR A 142 -11.76 -2.69 11.67
N SER A 143 -10.74 -3.46 12.03
CA SER A 143 -10.86 -4.91 12.22
C SER A 143 -10.58 -5.30 13.67
N ASP A 144 -11.58 -5.90 14.32
CA ASP A 144 -11.45 -6.33 15.71
C ASP A 144 -10.78 -7.71 15.86
N THR A 145 -10.67 -8.48 14.77
CA THR A 145 -10.04 -9.82 14.76
C THR A 145 -9.14 -10.00 13.54
N PRO A 146 -8.12 -10.88 13.60
CA PRO A 146 -7.29 -11.19 12.43
C PRO A 146 -8.09 -11.72 11.22
N ALA A 147 -9.18 -12.45 11.46
CA ALA A 147 -10.07 -12.91 10.40
C ALA A 147 -10.85 -11.75 9.76
N ALA A 148 -11.32 -10.77 10.55
CA ALA A 148 -11.94 -9.55 10.02
C ALA A 148 -10.96 -8.68 9.21
N VAL A 149 -9.66 -8.72 9.55
CA VAL A 149 -8.63 -8.06 8.75
C VAL A 149 -8.60 -8.64 7.33
N VAL A 150 -8.77 -9.96 7.15
CA VAL A 150 -8.73 -10.58 5.81
C VAL A 150 -9.77 -9.99 4.86
N SER A 151 -11.02 -9.87 5.29
CA SER A 151 -12.10 -9.33 4.46
C SER A 151 -11.92 -7.83 4.19
N ASN A 152 -11.50 -7.06 5.18
CA ASN A 152 -11.18 -5.64 4.99
C ASN A 152 -9.92 -5.42 4.13
N ALA A 153 -8.95 -6.32 4.21
CA ALA A 153 -7.71 -6.29 3.45
C ALA A 153 -7.98 -6.46 1.95
N VAL A 154 -8.86 -7.39 1.56
CA VAL A 154 -9.26 -7.56 0.15
C VAL A 154 -9.81 -6.24 -0.41
N ARG A 155 -10.71 -5.59 0.33
CA ARG A 155 -11.31 -4.31 -0.07
C ARG A 155 -10.27 -3.19 -0.15
N ALA A 156 -9.36 -3.11 0.82
CA ALA A 156 -8.28 -2.14 0.83
C ALA A 156 -7.34 -2.30 -0.38
N THR A 157 -6.99 -3.54 -0.75
CA THR A 157 -6.17 -3.81 -1.94
C THR A 157 -6.87 -3.38 -3.23
N LEU A 158 -8.17 -3.62 -3.37
CA LEU A 158 -8.93 -3.16 -4.52
C LEU A 158 -9.05 -1.63 -4.58
N LEU A 159 -9.24 -0.96 -3.44
CA LEU A 159 -9.27 0.49 -3.38
C LEU A 159 -7.90 1.08 -3.76
N ALA A 160 -6.81 0.46 -3.29
CA ALA A 160 -5.46 0.85 -3.68
C ALA A 160 -5.24 0.71 -5.19
N PHE A 161 -5.67 -0.42 -5.77
CA PHE A 161 -5.63 -0.63 -7.22
C PHE A 161 -6.40 0.46 -7.97
N ARG A 162 -7.68 0.66 -7.63
CA ARG A 162 -8.56 1.64 -8.27
C ARG A 162 -8.01 3.06 -8.18
N LEU A 163 -7.48 3.45 -7.03
CA LEU A 163 -6.88 4.76 -6.85
C LEU A 163 -5.67 4.93 -7.77
N GLY A 164 -4.79 3.93 -7.86
CA GLY A 164 -3.65 3.99 -8.76
C GLY A 164 -4.06 4.04 -10.23
N THR A 165 -5.05 3.24 -10.65
CA THR A 165 -5.60 3.32 -12.01
C THR A 165 -6.18 4.70 -12.30
N PHE A 166 -6.96 5.26 -11.37
CA PHE A 166 -7.55 6.59 -11.53
C PHE A 166 -6.49 7.69 -11.67
N VAL A 167 -5.46 7.67 -10.82
CA VAL A 167 -4.36 8.64 -10.88
C VAL A 167 -3.58 8.49 -12.17
N ASP A 168 -3.33 7.26 -12.64
CA ASP A 168 -2.65 7.00 -13.91
C ASP A 168 -3.44 7.52 -15.12
N SER A 169 -4.76 7.26 -15.16
CA SER A 169 -5.64 7.84 -16.20
C SER A 169 -5.65 9.37 -16.16
N MET A 170 -5.68 9.96 -14.96
CA MET A 170 -5.64 11.42 -14.80
C MET A 170 -4.30 12.01 -15.26
N ALA A 171 -3.19 11.36 -14.91
CA ALA A 171 -1.84 11.72 -15.36
C ALA A 171 -1.72 11.72 -16.89
N LYS A 172 -2.20 10.66 -17.54
CA LYS A 172 -2.25 10.56 -19.02
C LYS A 172 -3.07 11.70 -19.63
N ASN A 173 -4.20 12.05 -19.03
CA ASN A 173 -5.07 13.14 -19.52
C ASN A 173 -4.43 14.53 -19.36
N ILE A 174 -3.68 14.77 -18.28
CA ILE A 174 -3.03 16.06 -18.01
C ILE A 174 -1.85 16.29 -18.95
N MET A 175 -1.01 15.27 -19.18
CA MET A 175 0.25 15.49 -19.90
C MET A 175 0.12 15.48 -21.43
N HIS A 176 -1.09 15.25 -21.98
CA HIS A 176 -1.29 15.03 -23.44
C HIS A 176 -0.21 14.11 -24.03
N LEU A 177 0.25 13.11 -23.26
CA LEU A 177 1.36 12.26 -23.66
C LEU A 177 0.93 11.46 -24.87
N ASP A 178 1.42 11.84 -26.04
CA ASP A 178 1.46 10.96 -27.20
C ASP A 178 2.23 9.70 -26.77
N THR A 179 1.59 8.55 -26.95
CA THR A 179 1.96 7.23 -26.43
C THR A 179 3.36 6.74 -26.80
N GLU A 180 4.13 7.49 -27.61
CA GLU A 180 5.42 7.07 -28.17
C GLU A 180 6.65 7.70 -27.50
N THR A 181 6.52 8.82 -26.79
CA THR A 181 7.65 9.53 -26.13
C THR A 181 7.52 9.67 -24.63
N ALA A 182 6.49 9.04 -24.03
CA ALA A 182 6.26 8.98 -22.60
C ALA A 182 7.33 8.13 -21.90
N GLY A 183 8.54 8.68 -21.81
CA GLY A 183 9.58 8.20 -20.93
C GLY A 183 9.05 8.06 -19.52
N SER A 184 9.56 7.03 -18.83
CA SER A 184 9.34 6.63 -17.44
C SER A 184 9.71 7.72 -16.42
N ASP A 185 9.25 8.96 -16.59
CA ASP A 185 9.54 10.04 -15.65
C ASP A 185 8.59 9.95 -14.46
N SER A 186 9.20 9.88 -13.28
CA SER A 186 8.49 9.82 -12.01
C SER A 186 7.75 11.12 -11.75
N TRP A 187 6.50 11.04 -11.29
CA TRP A 187 5.71 12.20 -10.85
C TRP A 187 6.17 12.77 -9.50
N ALA A 188 7.10 12.09 -8.83
CA ALA A 188 7.64 12.51 -7.54
C ALA A 188 9.16 12.33 -7.51
N TYR A 189 9.84 13.38 -7.06
CA TYR A 189 11.29 13.39 -6.87
C TYR A 189 11.59 13.66 -5.39
N GLU A 190 12.61 12.99 -4.88
CA GLU A 190 13.07 13.16 -3.50
C GLU A 190 14.37 13.95 -3.49
N PHE A 191 14.42 15.00 -2.66
CA PHE A 191 15.58 15.85 -2.51
C PHE A 191 15.94 15.98 -1.02
N ALA A 192 17.22 15.84 -0.71
CA ALA A 192 17.75 16.06 0.64
C ALA A 192 17.97 17.56 0.88
N VAL A 193 16.90 18.32 1.05
CA VAL A 193 16.93 19.78 1.25
C VAL A 193 15.95 20.18 2.35
N THR A 194 16.28 21.24 3.10
CA THR A 194 15.37 21.79 4.12
C THR A 194 14.27 22.61 3.47
N LYS A 195 13.13 22.76 4.16
CA LYS A 195 12.01 23.58 3.70
C LYS A 195 12.43 24.98 3.26
N ASP A 196 13.25 25.59 4.12
CA ASP A 196 13.64 27.00 3.99
C ASP A 196 14.56 27.24 2.79
N HIS A 197 15.22 26.18 2.31
CA HIS A 197 16.01 26.23 1.09
C HIS A 197 15.20 25.78 -0.14
N ALA A 198 14.30 24.82 0.03
CA ALA A 198 13.47 24.29 -1.07
C ALA A 198 12.47 25.33 -1.60
N LEU A 199 11.79 26.06 -0.70
CA LEU A 199 10.75 27.01 -1.09
C LEU A 199 11.26 28.18 -1.96
N PRO A 200 12.37 28.87 -1.60
CA PRO A 200 12.90 29.93 -2.45
C PRO A 200 13.39 29.42 -3.81
N LEU A 201 14.01 28.23 -3.85
CA LEU A 201 14.45 27.62 -5.10
C LEU A 201 13.26 27.29 -6.01
N LEU A 202 12.19 26.77 -5.43
CA LEU A 202 10.96 26.47 -6.16
C LEU A 202 10.29 27.75 -6.67
N ALA A 203 10.21 28.80 -5.84
CA ALA A 203 9.68 30.10 -6.24
C ALA A 203 10.47 30.70 -7.40
N ARG A 204 11.81 30.67 -7.32
CA ARG A 204 12.69 31.12 -8.41
C ARG A 204 12.48 30.30 -9.69
N PHE A 205 12.37 28.98 -9.56
CA PHE A 205 12.07 28.12 -10.72
C PHE A 205 10.75 28.53 -11.38
N TYR A 206 9.70 28.82 -10.59
CA TYR A 206 8.44 29.29 -11.12
C TYR A 206 8.55 30.64 -11.84
N GLU A 207 9.24 31.61 -11.24
CA GLU A 207 9.46 32.93 -11.84
C GLU A 207 10.22 32.85 -13.17
N GLU A 208 11.23 31.97 -13.25
CA GLU A 208 12.07 31.82 -14.43
C GLU A 208 11.39 31.02 -15.56
N ASN A 209 10.42 30.15 -15.25
CA ASN A 209 9.92 29.15 -16.21
C ASN A 209 8.39 29.17 -16.45
N VAL A 210 7.59 29.84 -15.62
CA VAL A 210 6.12 29.73 -15.67
C VAL A 210 5.48 31.04 -16.13
N SER A 211 5.49 31.24 -17.45
CA SER A 211 4.68 32.28 -18.13
C SER A 211 3.35 31.76 -18.68
N GLN A 212 3.07 30.45 -18.60
CA GLN A 212 1.79 29.84 -18.99
C GLN A 212 1.43 28.71 -18.01
N GLN A 213 0.28 28.82 -17.32
CA GLN A 213 -0.26 27.80 -16.40
C GLN A 213 -0.53 26.50 -17.16
N GLU A 214 -0.18 25.32 -16.61
CA GLU A 214 -1.16 24.46 -15.91
C GLU A 214 -0.56 23.52 -14.84
N VAL A 215 0.76 23.52 -14.62
CA VAL A 215 1.43 22.54 -13.73
C VAL A 215 2.02 23.21 -12.50
N GLN A 216 1.50 22.88 -11.31
CA GLN A 216 2.10 23.26 -10.03
C GLN A 216 2.87 22.08 -9.41
N ILE A 217 4.17 22.24 -9.25
CA ILE A 217 5.04 21.40 -8.41
C ILE A 217 4.77 21.69 -6.92
N GLU A 218 4.27 20.70 -6.19
CA GLU A 218 4.00 20.82 -4.76
C GLU A 218 5.06 20.09 -3.90
N LEU A 219 5.51 20.73 -2.81
CA LEU A 219 6.29 20.06 -1.77
C LEU A 219 5.38 19.16 -0.92
N ARG A 220 5.45 17.84 -1.13
CA ARG A 220 4.51 16.88 -0.52
C ARG A 220 4.99 16.16 0.76
N LYS A 221 6.27 16.23 1.14
CA LYS A 221 6.73 15.65 2.41
C LYS A 221 8.06 16.23 2.87
N MET A 222 8.18 16.52 4.16
CA MET A 222 9.45 16.83 4.82
C MET A 222 9.56 15.97 6.07
N SER A 223 10.56 15.10 6.10
CA SER A 223 11.01 14.46 7.33
C SER A 223 11.87 15.51 8.05
N ASN A 224 11.44 16.01 9.21
CA ASN A 224 12.41 16.67 10.08
C ASN A 224 13.45 15.62 10.48
N PRO A 225 14.76 15.91 10.40
CA PRO A 225 15.75 15.05 11.01
C PRO A 225 15.41 14.97 12.50
N VAL A 226 15.08 13.78 12.96
CA VAL A 226 15.01 13.50 14.40
C VAL A 226 16.46 13.57 14.88
N ILE A 227 16.77 14.62 15.65
CA ILE A 227 18.02 14.77 16.38
C ILE A 227 18.03 13.79 17.55
#